data_AF-A0A2C9MA42-F1
#
_entry.id   AF-A0A2C9MA42-F1
#
_cell.length_a   1.000
_cell.length_b   1.000
_cell.length_c   1.000
_cell.angle_alpha   90.00
_cell.angle_beta   90.00
_cell.angle_gamma   90.00
#
_symmetry.space_group_name_H-M   'P 1'
#
loop_
_entity.id
_entity.type
_entity.pdbx_description
1 polymer ?
#
loop_
_entity_poly.entity_id
_entity_poly.type
_entity_poly.pdbx_seq_one_letter_code
_entity_poly.pdbx_strand_id
1 'polypeptide(L)'
;MKTSNGMYFSKVTFSDFTPFGNTLYKEAFVLSNGVISFSTSTLSREPDFSLAFSQNNYIIAPFWSIMDATKGSVYYNVYEKCEEVTSKNTRCSCLSTSKAVVMERAANDIKSFYNVTDFDSSSNKETTSFQLVYISGYTDQFNDEESAFVLFIYQQDKMKWQPKEGRVIKAGFVRPVSGITDIASSTDIYNLDDINGTGTGLVGAWTYEVSRSTSSTQKCQRYLCSHQELLTNLNYKSDIDQLYKCPCTVHLLDRRWLLYESRGNVTCYALTSIVKSRLLQGNRRNRLCCYQWNYIQSFINKDKEDEAQRRASNIHNSPEAGHILISDPWSSFTYSSKAVQYNVQANKWCCKESLSSVLCERFNAIFPDMECTNDIPYIPSHILGDPHFITLDDLNYTMNGWGEYTLMDIPSRRFFLQVRRNTTNMNIFNFQLNEP
;
A
#
# COMPACT_ATOMS: atom_id res chain seq x y z
N MET A 1 -0.89 5.95 -31.62
CA MET A 1 0.08 5.20 -32.47
C MET A 1 -0.70 4.28 -33.41
N LYS A 2 -0.13 3.86 -34.55
CA LYS A 2 -0.82 2.99 -35.54
C LYS A 2 -0.36 1.53 -35.37
N THR A 3 -1.29 0.59 -35.36
CA THR A 3 -1.02 -0.85 -35.27
C THR A 3 -0.55 -1.42 -36.61
N SER A 4 0.05 -2.61 -36.59
CA SER A 4 0.39 -3.39 -37.81
C SER A 4 -0.83 -3.65 -38.70
N ASN A 5 -2.02 -3.75 -38.11
CA ASN A 5 -3.29 -3.96 -38.82
C ASN A 5 -3.99 -2.63 -39.20
N GLY A 6 -3.29 -1.50 -39.05
CA GLY A 6 -3.75 -0.18 -39.47
C GLY A 6 -4.83 0.47 -38.61
N MET A 7 -5.13 -0.07 -37.42
CA MET A 7 -5.96 0.60 -36.41
C MET A 7 -5.12 1.62 -35.63
N TYR A 8 -5.76 2.65 -35.07
CA TYR A 8 -5.06 3.52 -34.11
C TYR A 8 -5.29 3.01 -32.71
N PHE A 9 -4.32 3.27 -31.82
CA PHE A 9 -4.48 2.99 -30.41
C PHE A 9 -3.91 4.13 -29.55
N SER A 10 -4.49 4.23 -28.37
CA SER A 10 -4.00 5.02 -27.26
C SER A 10 -3.59 4.10 -26.12
N LYS A 11 -2.38 4.32 -25.59
CA LYS A 11 -1.87 3.56 -24.46
C LYS A 11 -2.31 4.24 -23.17
N VAL A 12 -2.91 3.46 -22.29
CA VAL A 12 -3.22 3.81 -20.90
C VAL A 12 -2.18 3.14 -20.02
N THR A 13 -1.55 3.90 -19.15
CA THR A 13 -0.67 3.39 -18.10
C THR A 13 -1.34 3.68 -16.77
N PHE A 14 -1.59 2.64 -15.98
CA PHE A 14 -2.16 2.76 -14.65
C PHE A 14 -1.07 3.19 -13.67
N SER A 15 -1.40 4.06 -12.72
CA SER A 15 -0.51 4.49 -11.63
C SER A 15 -0.10 3.29 -10.77
N ASP A 16 -0.97 2.28 -10.66
CA ASP A 16 -0.67 0.97 -10.07
C ASP A 16 -0.93 -0.17 -11.07
N PHE A 17 -1.21 -1.39 -10.61
CA PHE A 17 -1.71 -2.46 -11.49
C PHE A 17 -3.22 -2.56 -11.39
N THR A 18 -3.86 -2.98 -12.48
CA THR A 18 -5.28 -3.35 -12.49
C THR A 18 -5.46 -4.83 -12.78
N PRO A 19 -6.37 -5.53 -12.09
CA PRO A 19 -6.56 -6.97 -12.25
C PRO A 19 -7.54 -7.30 -13.39
N PHE A 20 -7.16 -8.22 -14.27
CA PHE A 20 -8.04 -8.75 -15.31
C PHE A 20 -7.83 -10.26 -15.45
N GLY A 21 -8.90 -11.05 -15.26
CA GLY A 21 -8.78 -12.49 -15.01
C GLY A 21 -8.00 -12.76 -13.73
N ASN A 22 -6.88 -13.47 -13.82
CA ASN A 22 -5.98 -13.73 -12.69
C ASN A 22 -4.65 -12.97 -12.78
N THR A 23 -4.54 -12.02 -13.71
CA THR A 23 -3.28 -11.32 -14.02
C THR A 23 -3.40 -9.83 -13.71
N LEU A 24 -2.30 -9.23 -13.29
CA LEU A 24 -2.17 -7.79 -13.01
C LEU A 24 -1.54 -7.07 -14.21
N TYR A 25 -2.16 -5.99 -14.65
CA TYR A 25 -1.71 -5.20 -15.81
C TYR A 25 -1.38 -3.77 -15.41
N LYS A 26 -0.20 -3.31 -15.83
CA LYS A 26 0.24 -1.91 -15.65
C LYS A 26 -0.26 -1.02 -16.79
N GLU A 27 -0.67 -1.63 -17.90
CA GLU A 27 -0.99 -0.93 -19.13
C GLU A 27 -2.20 -1.57 -19.82
N ALA A 28 -2.93 -0.75 -20.56
CA ALA A 28 -3.98 -1.18 -21.47
C ALA A 28 -3.94 -0.34 -22.75
N PHE A 29 -4.52 -0.85 -23.82
CA PHE A 29 -4.56 -0.20 -25.12
C PHE A 29 -6.01 0.00 -25.53
N VAL A 30 -6.42 1.27 -25.67
CA VAL A 30 -7.73 1.62 -26.21
C VAL A 30 -7.59 1.75 -27.72
N LEU A 31 -8.20 0.82 -28.45
CA LEU A 31 -8.17 0.77 -29.90
C LEU A 31 -9.21 1.73 -30.50
N SER A 32 -8.98 2.15 -31.75
CA SER A 32 -9.86 3.09 -32.48
C SER A 32 -11.26 2.54 -32.77
N ASN A 33 -11.49 1.25 -32.52
CA ASN A 33 -12.79 0.61 -32.58
C ASN A 33 -13.49 0.49 -31.20
N GLY A 34 -12.89 1.04 -30.14
CA GLY A 34 -13.42 1.02 -28.78
C GLY A 34 -13.08 -0.23 -27.97
N VAL A 35 -12.37 -1.21 -28.57
CA VAL A 35 -11.88 -2.38 -27.84
C VAL A 35 -10.74 -1.97 -26.91
N ILE A 36 -10.78 -2.44 -25.67
CA ILE A 36 -9.67 -2.31 -24.71
C ILE A 36 -8.89 -3.62 -24.71
N SER A 37 -7.57 -3.56 -24.91
CA SER A 37 -6.68 -4.73 -24.78
C SER A 37 -5.70 -4.56 -23.63
N PHE A 38 -5.49 -5.62 -22.86
CA PHE A 38 -4.55 -5.64 -21.74
C PHE A 38 -3.20 -6.27 -22.09
N SER A 39 -3.11 -7.04 -23.18
CA SER A 39 -1.88 -7.75 -23.55
C SER A 39 -1.21 -7.26 -24.83
N THR A 40 -1.94 -6.58 -25.72
CA THR A 40 -1.38 -6.19 -27.02
C THR A 40 -1.92 -4.86 -27.52
N SER A 41 -1.08 -4.11 -28.23
CA SER A 41 -1.54 -2.97 -29.00
C SER A 41 -2.09 -3.38 -30.38
N THR A 42 -1.88 -4.62 -30.82
CA THR A 42 -2.26 -5.11 -32.15
C THR A 42 -3.35 -6.17 -32.03
N LEU A 43 -4.55 -5.86 -32.53
CA LEU A 43 -5.66 -6.82 -32.61
C LEU A 43 -6.06 -7.06 -34.06
N SER A 44 -6.56 -8.26 -34.37
CA SER A 44 -7.16 -8.57 -35.66
C SER A 44 -8.32 -7.60 -35.97
N ARG A 45 -8.54 -7.31 -37.25
CA ARG A 45 -9.76 -6.60 -37.66
C ARG A 45 -10.98 -7.52 -37.64
N GLU A 46 -10.77 -8.80 -37.92
CA GLU A 46 -11.84 -9.80 -37.90
C GLU A 46 -12.16 -10.20 -36.46
N PRO A 47 -13.43 -10.08 -36.04
CA PRO A 47 -13.84 -10.44 -34.68
C PRO A 47 -13.80 -11.94 -34.45
N ASP A 48 -12.86 -12.38 -33.61
CA ASP A 48 -12.74 -13.76 -33.19
C ASP A 48 -12.18 -13.85 -31.77
N PHE A 49 -13.06 -14.15 -30.81
CA PHE A 49 -12.66 -14.34 -29.42
C PHE A 49 -11.86 -15.64 -29.20
N SER A 50 -12.10 -16.68 -30.00
CA SER A 50 -11.35 -17.94 -29.91
C SER A 50 -9.92 -17.76 -30.38
N LEU A 51 -9.72 -17.02 -31.48
CA LEU A 51 -8.40 -16.62 -31.93
C LEU A 51 -7.72 -15.69 -30.91
N ALA A 52 -8.44 -14.68 -30.40
CA ALA A 52 -7.89 -13.79 -29.39
C ALA A 52 -7.44 -14.58 -28.14
N PHE A 53 -8.24 -15.52 -27.66
CA PHE A 53 -7.89 -16.36 -26.52
C PHE A 53 -6.67 -17.26 -26.80
N SER A 54 -6.64 -17.94 -27.95
CA SER A 54 -5.50 -18.82 -28.31
C SER A 54 -4.18 -18.07 -28.49
N GLN A 55 -4.24 -16.78 -28.81
CA GLN A 55 -3.08 -15.89 -28.92
C GLN A 55 -2.74 -15.15 -27.63
N ASN A 56 -3.43 -15.43 -26.51
CA ASN A 56 -3.29 -14.68 -25.25
C ASN A 56 -3.56 -13.16 -25.41
N ASN A 57 -4.45 -12.82 -26.35
CA ASN A 57 -4.95 -11.46 -26.55
C ASN A 57 -6.17 -11.25 -25.64
N TYR A 58 -5.93 -10.66 -24.47
CA TYR A 58 -6.97 -10.42 -23.47
C TYR A 58 -7.58 -9.05 -23.71
N ILE A 59 -8.88 -9.04 -23.95
CA ILE A 59 -9.60 -7.87 -24.45
C ILE A 59 -10.97 -7.73 -23.81
N ILE A 60 -11.46 -6.50 -23.80
CA ILE A 60 -12.84 -6.14 -23.55
C ILE A 60 -13.36 -5.45 -24.80
N ALA A 61 -14.33 -6.06 -25.45
CA ALA A 61 -14.87 -5.64 -26.73
C ALA A 61 -16.36 -5.26 -26.55
N PRO A 62 -16.69 -3.97 -26.41
CA PRO A 62 -18.08 -3.56 -26.32
C PRO A 62 -18.81 -3.77 -27.65
N PHE A 63 -18.13 -3.52 -28.77
CA PHE A 63 -18.65 -3.85 -30.09
C PHE A 63 -17.49 -4.05 -31.06
N TRP A 64 -17.24 -5.29 -31.45
CA TRP A 64 -16.15 -5.65 -32.36
C TRP A 64 -16.73 -6.20 -33.66
N SER A 65 -16.61 -5.41 -34.72
CA SER A 65 -16.95 -5.79 -36.10
C SER A 65 -15.89 -5.25 -37.07
N ILE A 66 -15.93 -5.75 -38.31
CA ILE A 66 -15.15 -5.19 -39.41
C ILE A 66 -15.78 -3.83 -39.75
N MET A 67 -15.18 -2.75 -39.22
CA MET A 67 -15.64 -1.39 -39.45
C MET A 67 -14.49 -0.45 -39.80
N ASP A 68 -14.84 0.62 -40.53
CA ASP A 68 -13.91 1.70 -40.82
C ASP A 68 -13.76 2.60 -39.57
N ALA A 69 -12.73 2.31 -38.77
CA ALA A 69 -12.44 3.04 -37.55
C ALA A 69 -12.08 4.53 -37.78
N THR A 70 -11.97 5.00 -39.03
CA THR A 70 -11.79 6.43 -39.34
C THR A 70 -13.11 7.21 -39.40
N LYS A 71 -14.24 6.51 -39.50
CA LYS A 71 -15.58 7.11 -39.61
C LYS A 71 -16.31 7.25 -38.27
N GLY A 72 -15.66 6.88 -37.17
CA GLY A 72 -16.17 6.99 -35.80
C GLY A 72 -15.19 7.71 -34.88
N SER A 73 -15.56 7.85 -33.61
CA SER A 73 -14.71 8.47 -32.60
C SER A 73 -14.77 7.67 -31.30
N VAL A 74 -13.62 7.47 -30.67
CA VAL A 74 -13.48 6.81 -29.37
C VAL A 74 -12.90 7.82 -28.39
N TYR A 75 -13.62 8.03 -27.30
CA TYR A 75 -13.20 8.88 -26.19
C TYR A 75 -13.03 8.01 -24.95
N TYR A 76 -12.00 8.26 -24.16
CA TYR A 76 -11.77 7.54 -22.92
C TYR A 76 -11.22 8.49 -21.85
N ASN A 77 -11.51 8.16 -20.59
CA ASN A 77 -10.96 8.82 -19.43
C ASN A 77 -10.49 7.74 -18.43
N VAL A 78 -9.45 8.04 -17.67
CA VAL A 78 -8.89 7.15 -16.66
C VAL A 78 -8.89 7.89 -15.33
N TYR A 79 -9.46 7.25 -14.30
CA TYR A 79 -9.58 7.81 -12.97
C TYR A 79 -9.00 6.82 -11.98
N GLU A 80 -7.99 7.25 -11.23
CA GLU A 80 -7.29 6.40 -10.27
C GLU A 80 -7.24 7.08 -8.90
N LYS A 81 -7.47 6.34 -7.83
CA LYS A 81 -7.33 6.90 -6.48
C LYS A 81 -5.89 7.35 -6.18
N CYS A 82 -4.93 6.64 -6.77
CA CYS A 82 -3.50 6.85 -6.62
C CYS A 82 -2.97 7.55 -7.88
N GLU A 83 -2.12 8.56 -7.74
CA GLU A 83 -1.40 9.15 -8.88
C GLU A 83 0.07 8.74 -8.82
N GLU A 84 0.66 8.43 -9.96
CA GLU A 84 2.07 8.04 -10.06
C GLU A 84 2.98 9.19 -9.58
N VAL A 85 3.58 9.04 -8.40
CA VAL A 85 4.62 9.96 -7.93
C VAL A 85 5.90 9.66 -8.69
N THR A 86 6.06 10.30 -9.84
CA THR A 86 7.38 10.43 -10.43
C THR A 86 8.21 11.39 -9.58
N SER A 87 9.50 11.08 -9.39
CA SER A 87 10.48 11.89 -8.65
C SER A 87 10.68 13.33 -9.15
N LYS A 88 9.87 13.79 -10.11
CA LYS A 88 9.95 15.09 -10.77
C LYS A 88 8.70 15.97 -10.65
N ASN A 89 7.63 15.57 -9.94
CA ASN A 89 6.48 16.44 -9.74
C ASN A 89 6.15 16.65 -8.25
N THR A 90 6.71 17.72 -7.70
CA THR A 90 6.48 18.28 -6.36
C THR A 90 5.14 18.99 -6.19
N ARG A 91 4.15 18.71 -7.04
CA ARG A 91 2.77 19.18 -6.84
C ARG A 91 1.86 17.97 -6.79
N CYS A 92 1.62 17.49 -5.58
CA CYS A 92 0.51 16.61 -5.30
C CYS A 92 -0.78 17.38 -5.61
N SER A 93 -1.42 17.08 -6.74
CA SER A 93 -2.79 17.48 -7.01
C SER A 93 -3.71 16.60 -6.18
N CYS A 94 -3.67 16.77 -4.85
CA CYS A 94 -4.64 16.17 -3.96
C CYS A 94 -6.04 16.62 -4.40
N LEU A 95 -6.89 15.65 -4.75
CA LEU A 95 -8.33 15.79 -5.00
C LEU A 95 -8.70 17.04 -5.81
N SER A 96 -8.73 16.93 -7.14
CA SER A 96 -9.74 17.74 -7.83
C SER A 96 -11.10 17.21 -7.36
N THR A 97 -11.95 18.07 -6.82
CA THR A 97 -13.33 17.76 -6.42
C THR A 97 -14.11 17.07 -7.55
N SER A 98 -13.70 17.27 -8.80
CA SER A 98 -14.21 16.56 -9.98
C SER A 98 -13.87 15.07 -10.02
N LYS A 99 -12.68 14.65 -9.56
CA LYS A 99 -12.21 13.25 -9.59
C LYS A 99 -12.96 12.37 -8.58
N ALA A 100 -13.16 12.89 -7.37
CA ALA A 100 -13.94 12.21 -6.34
C ALA A 100 -15.41 12.06 -6.76
N VAL A 101 -16.00 13.13 -7.31
CA VAL A 101 -17.37 13.10 -7.85
C VAL A 101 -17.50 12.11 -9.00
N VAL A 102 -16.53 12.02 -9.92
CA VAL A 102 -16.61 11.04 -11.02
C VAL A 102 -16.40 9.60 -10.54
N MET A 103 -15.51 9.35 -9.58
CA MET A 103 -15.30 8.01 -9.02
C MET A 103 -16.50 7.55 -8.19
N GLU A 104 -17.05 8.44 -7.38
CA GLU A 104 -18.27 8.21 -6.60
C GLU A 104 -19.47 8.06 -7.53
N ARG A 105 -19.59 8.90 -8.56
CA ARG A 105 -20.62 8.76 -9.61
C ARG A 105 -20.46 7.47 -10.39
N ALA A 106 -19.26 7.03 -10.76
CA ALA A 106 -19.08 5.74 -11.43
C ALA A 106 -19.47 4.57 -10.51
N ALA A 107 -19.09 4.63 -9.23
CA ALA A 107 -19.47 3.63 -8.24
C ALA A 107 -20.98 3.66 -7.90
N ASN A 108 -21.61 4.83 -7.95
CA ASN A 108 -23.04 5.03 -7.70
C ASN A 108 -23.88 4.75 -8.94
N ASP A 109 -23.42 5.09 -10.14
CA ASP A 109 -24.06 4.78 -11.41
C ASP A 109 -24.15 3.25 -11.51
N ILE A 110 -23.07 2.50 -11.23
CA ILE A 110 -23.10 1.02 -11.07
C ILE A 110 -24.20 0.56 -10.10
N LYS A 111 -24.50 1.36 -9.06
CA LYS A 111 -25.54 1.08 -8.07
C LYS A 111 -26.92 1.67 -8.41
N SER A 112 -27.06 2.55 -9.41
CA SER A 112 -28.26 3.37 -9.63
C SER A 112 -28.61 3.72 -11.09
N PHE A 113 -28.05 3.05 -12.11
CA PHE A 113 -28.03 3.40 -13.55
C PHE A 113 -29.38 3.78 -14.24
N TYR A 114 -29.91 4.97 -13.94
CA TYR A 114 -31.02 5.63 -14.61
C TYR A 114 -30.52 6.80 -15.50
N ASN A 115 -30.74 6.67 -16.81
CA ASN A 115 -30.85 7.72 -17.83
C ASN A 115 -29.70 8.74 -18.04
N VAL A 116 -28.93 8.51 -19.11
CA VAL A 116 -28.02 9.49 -19.71
C VAL A 116 -28.74 10.28 -20.80
N THR A 117 -28.69 11.61 -20.72
CA THR A 117 -29.15 12.56 -21.76
C THR A 117 -27.95 13.16 -22.50
N ASP A 118 -28.17 13.56 -23.76
CA ASP A 118 -27.22 14.11 -24.75
C ASP A 118 -26.37 13.13 -25.57
N PHE A 119 -27.05 12.20 -26.27
CA PHE A 119 -26.50 11.57 -27.46
C PHE A 119 -27.51 11.65 -28.60
N ASP A 120 -27.29 12.55 -29.55
CA ASP A 120 -28.08 12.63 -30.78
C ASP A 120 -27.33 11.95 -31.94
N SER A 121 -28.03 11.10 -32.68
CA SER A 121 -27.51 10.46 -33.88
C SER A 121 -28.65 10.19 -34.86
N SER A 122 -29.25 11.26 -35.39
CA SER A 122 -30.15 11.17 -36.52
C SER A 122 -29.35 11.05 -37.83
N SER A 123 -29.03 9.82 -38.23
CA SER A 123 -28.70 9.52 -39.63
C SER A 123 -29.14 8.11 -39.98
N ASN A 124 -29.72 7.91 -41.17
CA ASN A 124 -30.08 6.59 -41.72
C ASN A 124 -28.86 5.73 -42.10
N LYS A 125 -27.69 5.99 -41.49
CA LYS A 125 -26.46 5.21 -41.66
C LYS A 125 -26.39 4.19 -40.52
N GLU A 126 -25.81 3.02 -40.78
CA GLU A 126 -25.53 2.03 -39.75
C GLU A 126 -24.56 2.62 -38.72
N THR A 127 -25.09 3.02 -37.57
CA THR A 127 -24.32 3.58 -36.45
C THR A 127 -24.61 2.78 -35.20
N THR A 128 -23.61 2.69 -34.32
CA THR A 128 -23.78 2.15 -32.98
C THR A 128 -23.04 3.05 -32.01
N SER A 129 -23.64 3.29 -30.86
CA SER A 129 -23.00 3.95 -29.73
C SER A 129 -23.05 3.05 -28.53
N PHE A 130 -21.93 2.95 -27.83
CA PHE A 130 -21.82 2.19 -26.60
C PHE A 130 -20.97 2.98 -25.61
N GLN A 131 -21.18 2.69 -24.34
CA GLN A 131 -20.28 3.08 -23.27
C GLN A 131 -19.74 1.82 -22.60
N LEU A 132 -18.44 1.83 -22.35
CA LEU A 132 -17.74 0.78 -21.63
C LEU A 132 -17.16 1.37 -20.36
N VAL A 133 -17.49 0.75 -19.22
CA VAL A 133 -16.87 1.09 -17.93
C VAL A 133 -16.14 -0.14 -17.42
N TYR A 134 -14.85 0.01 -17.16
CA TYR A 134 -14.04 -0.97 -16.45
C TYR A 134 -13.65 -0.35 -15.11
N ILE A 135 -13.94 -1.05 -14.02
CA ILE A 135 -13.65 -0.59 -12.66
C ILE A 135 -12.98 -1.73 -11.89
N SER A 136 -11.91 -1.40 -11.17
CA SER A 136 -11.32 -2.30 -10.18
C SER A 136 -11.34 -1.63 -8.81
N GLY A 137 -11.44 -2.44 -7.77
CA GLY A 137 -11.43 -1.93 -6.40
C GLY A 137 -11.64 -3.01 -5.35
N TYR A 138 -11.68 -2.57 -4.10
CA TYR A 138 -11.79 -3.39 -2.92
C TYR A 138 -12.63 -2.68 -1.86
N THR A 139 -13.22 -3.44 -0.96
CA THR A 139 -14.04 -2.93 0.15
C THR A 139 -13.21 -2.74 1.43
N ASP A 140 -12.35 -3.70 1.76
CA ASP A 140 -11.39 -3.67 2.87
C ASP A 140 -9.95 -3.69 2.33
N GLN A 141 -9.13 -2.76 2.79
CA GLN A 141 -7.77 -2.54 2.30
C GLN A 141 -6.84 -3.75 2.51
N PHE A 142 -7.12 -4.62 3.48
CA PHE A 142 -6.21 -5.65 3.97
C PHE A 142 -6.71 -7.07 3.72
N ASN A 143 -8.02 -7.27 3.88
CA ASN A 143 -8.63 -8.59 3.87
C ASN A 143 -9.26 -8.93 2.53
N ASP A 144 -9.65 -7.92 1.73
CA ASP A 144 -10.41 -8.17 0.53
C ASP A 144 -9.55 -8.32 -0.72
N GLU A 145 -9.98 -9.24 -1.57
CA GLU A 145 -9.52 -9.36 -2.94
C GLU A 145 -9.82 -8.06 -3.71
N GLU A 146 -9.00 -7.71 -4.70
CA GLU A 146 -9.51 -6.76 -5.69
C GLU A 146 -10.47 -7.48 -6.58
N SER A 147 -11.64 -6.89 -6.75
CA SER A 147 -12.56 -7.29 -7.78
C SER A 147 -12.50 -6.26 -8.89
N ALA A 148 -12.58 -6.74 -10.13
CA ALA A 148 -12.82 -5.89 -11.27
C ALA A 148 -14.12 -6.27 -11.97
N PHE A 149 -14.84 -5.25 -12.41
CA PHE A 149 -16.10 -5.36 -13.11
C PHE A 149 -16.02 -4.63 -14.45
N VAL A 150 -16.73 -5.16 -15.41
CA VAL A 150 -17.00 -4.48 -16.68
C VAL A 150 -18.49 -4.23 -16.80
N LEU A 151 -18.85 -3.05 -17.26
CA LEU A 151 -20.21 -2.64 -17.58
C LEU A 151 -20.27 -2.19 -19.05
N PHE A 152 -21.14 -2.83 -19.81
CA PHE A 152 -21.48 -2.46 -21.18
C PHE A 152 -22.83 -1.74 -21.16
N ILE A 153 -22.92 -0.58 -21.81
CA ILE A 153 -24.15 0.21 -21.90
C ILE A 153 -24.40 0.54 -23.36
N TYR A 154 -25.59 0.21 -23.84
CA TYR A 154 -26.12 0.53 -25.16
C TYR A 154 -27.36 1.38 -24.94
N GLN A 155 -27.32 2.62 -25.41
CA GLN A 155 -28.43 3.53 -25.23
C GLN A 155 -29.58 3.12 -26.15
N GLN A 156 -30.79 3.10 -25.59
CA GLN A 156 -32.02 2.79 -26.31
C GLN A 156 -32.12 3.58 -27.61
N ASP A 157 -32.49 2.89 -28.69
CA ASP A 157 -32.61 3.42 -30.05
C ASP A 157 -31.30 3.91 -30.68
N LYS A 158 -30.13 3.54 -30.15
CA LYS A 158 -28.84 3.95 -30.71
C LYS A 158 -28.04 2.83 -31.35
N MET A 159 -28.52 1.58 -31.31
CA MET A 159 -28.02 0.54 -32.20
C MET A 159 -28.85 0.50 -33.48
N LYS A 160 -28.32 1.11 -34.55
CA LYS A 160 -28.97 1.18 -35.87
C LYS A 160 -28.32 0.26 -36.91
N TRP A 161 -27.62 -0.78 -36.47
CA TRP A 161 -27.00 -1.77 -37.37
C TRP A 161 -28.04 -2.74 -37.92
N GLN A 162 -27.97 -3.05 -39.21
CA GLN A 162 -28.87 -4.01 -39.84
C GLN A 162 -28.18 -5.36 -40.04
N PRO A 163 -28.91 -6.48 -39.93
CA PRO A 163 -28.37 -7.79 -40.27
C PRO A 163 -27.87 -7.82 -41.72
N LYS A 164 -26.64 -8.30 -41.93
CA LYS A 164 -26.07 -8.55 -43.26
C LYS A 164 -25.43 -9.92 -43.30
N GLU A 165 -25.59 -10.62 -44.43
CA GLU A 165 -25.00 -11.94 -44.64
C GLU A 165 -23.47 -11.88 -44.52
N GLY A 166 -22.87 -12.86 -43.83
CA GLY A 166 -21.43 -12.94 -43.59
C GLY A 166 -20.86 -11.91 -42.60
N ARG A 167 -21.67 -11.01 -42.05
CA ARG A 167 -21.21 -10.02 -41.07
C ARG A 167 -21.02 -10.66 -39.69
N VAL A 168 -19.78 -10.66 -39.22
CA VAL A 168 -19.44 -11.09 -37.86
C VAL A 168 -19.37 -9.88 -36.94
N ILE A 169 -20.06 -9.98 -35.80
CA ILE A 169 -20.02 -9.01 -34.71
C ILE A 169 -19.83 -9.78 -33.40
N LYS A 170 -18.97 -9.26 -32.53
CA LYS A 170 -18.71 -9.79 -31.18
C LYS A 170 -18.86 -8.69 -30.14
N ALA A 171 -19.46 -9.02 -29.01
CA ALA A 171 -19.54 -8.16 -27.84
C ALA A 171 -19.28 -9.00 -26.58
N GLY A 172 -18.43 -8.52 -25.67
CA GLY A 172 -18.01 -9.27 -24.49
C GLY A 172 -16.53 -9.11 -24.19
N PHE A 173 -15.89 -10.17 -23.69
CA PHE A 173 -14.50 -10.10 -23.26
C PHE A 173 -13.79 -11.45 -23.29
N VAL A 174 -12.46 -11.39 -23.35
CA VAL A 174 -11.54 -12.53 -23.31
C VAL A 174 -10.56 -12.27 -22.18
N ARG A 175 -10.53 -13.16 -21.18
CA ARG A 175 -9.71 -12.98 -19.98
C ARG A 175 -8.80 -14.19 -19.71
N PRO A 176 -7.68 -14.00 -19.01
CA PRO A 176 -6.83 -15.10 -18.56
C PRO A 176 -7.61 -16.12 -17.74
N VAL A 177 -7.36 -17.42 -17.98
CA VAL A 177 -7.85 -18.60 -17.23
C VAL A 177 -9.37 -18.83 -17.25
N SER A 178 -10.19 -17.80 -17.07
CA SER A 178 -11.65 -17.88 -17.02
C SER A 178 -12.33 -17.72 -18.38
N GLY A 179 -11.55 -17.66 -19.47
CA GLY A 179 -12.00 -17.91 -20.84
C GLY A 179 -12.68 -16.73 -21.55
N ILE A 180 -13.59 -17.09 -22.44
CA ILE A 180 -14.31 -16.18 -23.34
C ILE A 180 -15.71 -15.96 -22.79
N THR A 181 -16.19 -14.73 -22.82
CA THR A 181 -17.60 -14.39 -22.61
C THR A 181 -18.08 -13.62 -23.83
N ASP A 182 -19.04 -14.19 -24.55
CA ASP A 182 -19.63 -13.63 -25.75
C ASP A 182 -21.10 -13.32 -25.51
N ILE A 183 -21.40 -12.05 -25.26
CA ILE A 183 -22.76 -11.54 -25.01
C ILE A 183 -23.64 -11.79 -26.24
N ALA A 184 -23.07 -11.60 -27.43
CA ALA A 184 -23.73 -11.78 -28.73
C ALA A 184 -24.20 -13.22 -28.97
N SER A 185 -23.56 -14.22 -28.34
CA SER A 185 -23.97 -15.62 -28.50
C SER A 185 -25.32 -15.94 -27.85
N SER A 186 -25.71 -15.13 -26.86
CA SER A 186 -26.92 -15.33 -26.06
C SER A 186 -28.04 -14.33 -26.40
N THR A 187 -27.78 -13.37 -27.28
CA THR A 187 -28.66 -12.22 -27.52
C THR A 187 -28.62 -11.80 -28.99
N ASP A 188 -29.62 -11.03 -29.43
CA ASP A 188 -29.53 -10.39 -30.74
C ASP A 188 -28.56 -9.21 -30.70
N ILE A 189 -27.37 -9.42 -31.27
CA ILE A 189 -26.27 -8.45 -31.34
C ILE A 189 -26.64 -7.14 -32.04
N TYR A 190 -27.72 -7.13 -32.83
CA TYR A 190 -28.20 -5.93 -33.53
C TYR A 190 -29.12 -5.07 -32.65
N ASN A 191 -29.65 -5.62 -31.55
CA ASN A 191 -30.66 -5.00 -30.70
C ASN A 191 -30.26 -5.04 -29.21
N LEU A 192 -28.96 -4.97 -28.89
CA LEU A 192 -28.52 -4.98 -27.49
C LEU A 192 -29.09 -3.79 -26.70
N ASP A 193 -29.47 -2.69 -27.34
CA ASP A 193 -30.11 -1.54 -26.71
C ASP A 193 -31.58 -1.75 -26.31
N ASP A 194 -32.21 -2.88 -26.67
CA ASP A 194 -33.60 -3.22 -26.36
C ASP A 194 -33.75 -4.56 -25.59
N ILE A 195 -32.63 -5.12 -25.13
CA ILE A 195 -32.61 -6.41 -24.40
C ILE A 195 -32.19 -6.18 -22.95
N ASN A 196 -32.86 -6.84 -22.02
CA ASN A 196 -32.44 -6.88 -20.61
C ASN A 196 -31.08 -7.56 -20.48
N GLY A 197 -30.09 -6.82 -20.00
CA GLY A 197 -28.75 -7.33 -19.86
C GLY A 197 -28.49 -8.09 -18.57
N THR A 198 -27.63 -9.10 -18.67
CA THR A 198 -27.26 -9.97 -17.56
C THR A 198 -26.51 -9.19 -16.48
N GLY A 199 -26.77 -9.53 -15.21
CA GLY A 199 -26.13 -8.94 -14.05
C GLY A 199 -26.77 -7.62 -13.59
N THR A 200 -27.20 -6.76 -14.51
CA THR A 200 -27.91 -5.51 -14.15
C THR A 200 -29.43 -5.71 -14.09
N GLY A 201 -29.98 -6.56 -14.99
CA GLY A 201 -31.43 -6.70 -15.20
C GLY A 201 -32.07 -5.53 -15.96
N LEU A 202 -31.28 -4.56 -16.45
CA LEU A 202 -31.74 -3.37 -17.16
C LEU A 202 -31.63 -3.55 -18.67
N VAL A 203 -32.56 -2.93 -19.40
CA VAL A 203 -32.50 -2.84 -20.87
C VAL A 203 -31.21 -2.12 -21.28
N GLY A 204 -30.45 -2.70 -22.21
CA GLY A 204 -29.26 -2.05 -22.75
C GLY A 204 -28.01 -2.15 -21.87
N ALA A 205 -28.04 -2.80 -20.71
CA ALA A 205 -26.90 -2.78 -19.78
C ALA A 205 -26.47 -4.16 -19.27
N TRP A 206 -25.20 -4.52 -19.44
CA TRP A 206 -24.64 -5.78 -18.96
C TRP A 206 -23.49 -5.54 -18.00
N THR A 207 -23.48 -6.24 -16.86
CA THR A 207 -22.35 -6.19 -15.92
C THR A 207 -21.80 -7.58 -15.65
N TYR A 208 -20.47 -7.68 -15.62
CA TYR A 208 -19.77 -8.92 -15.32
C TYR A 208 -18.59 -8.66 -14.40
N GLU A 209 -18.42 -9.55 -13.41
CA GLU A 209 -17.16 -9.64 -12.69
C GLU A 209 -16.11 -10.26 -13.62
N VAL A 210 -15.03 -9.51 -13.88
CA VAL A 210 -13.96 -9.89 -14.80
C VAL A 210 -12.68 -10.34 -14.11
N SER A 211 -12.53 -10.05 -12.82
CA SER A 211 -11.38 -10.48 -12.03
C SER A 211 -11.71 -10.52 -10.55
N ARG A 212 -11.07 -11.48 -9.88
CA ARG A 212 -10.83 -11.49 -8.43
C ARG A 212 -9.37 -11.82 -8.20
N SER A 213 -8.63 -10.94 -7.55
CA SER A 213 -7.20 -11.12 -7.32
C SER A 213 -6.76 -10.72 -5.92
N THR A 214 -6.08 -11.64 -5.25
CA THR A 214 -5.32 -11.40 -4.02
C THR A 214 -3.84 -11.55 -4.32
N SER A 215 -3.14 -10.42 -4.43
CA SER A 215 -1.70 -10.40 -4.69
C SER A 215 -1.00 -9.51 -3.67
N SER A 216 0.16 -9.96 -3.18
CA SER A 216 0.98 -9.16 -2.26
C SER A 216 1.47 -7.86 -2.92
N THR A 217 1.70 -7.86 -4.25
CA THR A 217 1.98 -6.66 -5.04
C THR A 217 0.86 -5.62 -4.91
N GLN A 218 -0.38 -6.06 -5.09
CA GLN A 218 -1.54 -5.19 -5.03
C GLN A 218 -1.82 -4.71 -3.60
N LYS A 219 -1.73 -5.59 -2.60
CA LYS A 219 -1.86 -5.21 -1.18
C LYS A 219 -0.80 -4.19 -0.75
N CYS A 220 0.45 -4.39 -1.19
CA CYS A 220 1.52 -3.43 -1.00
C CYS A 220 1.16 -2.06 -1.62
N GLN A 221 0.80 -2.02 -2.90
CA GLN A 221 0.46 -0.77 -3.59
C GLN A 221 -0.66 0.00 -2.91
N ARG A 222 -1.75 -0.69 -2.53
CA ARG A 222 -2.86 -0.09 -1.78
C ARG A 222 -2.38 0.57 -0.50
N TYR A 223 -1.48 -0.09 0.22
CA TYR A 223 -0.92 0.44 1.46
C TYR A 223 -0.04 1.67 1.21
N LEU A 224 0.83 1.62 0.19
CA LEU A 224 1.69 2.75 -0.17
C LEU A 224 0.86 3.97 -0.62
N CYS A 225 -0.15 3.75 -1.44
CA CYS A 225 -1.03 4.80 -1.93
C CYS A 225 -1.78 5.51 -0.80
N SER A 226 -2.26 4.77 0.21
CA SER A 226 -2.98 5.38 1.34
C SER A 226 -2.09 6.13 2.33
N HIS A 227 -0.76 6.12 2.13
CA HIS A 227 0.22 6.77 3.01
C HIS A 227 1.18 7.67 2.24
N GLN A 228 0.90 7.94 0.97
CA GLN A 228 1.78 8.70 0.08
C GLN A 228 2.01 10.13 0.58
N GLU A 229 1.03 10.71 1.27
CA GLU A 229 1.10 12.05 1.86
C GLU A 229 2.22 12.19 2.89
N LEU A 230 2.64 11.09 3.53
CA LEU A 230 3.71 11.07 4.52
C LEU A 230 5.07 11.51 3.94
N LEU A 231 5.31 11.29 2.64
CA LEU A 231 6.55 11.72 1.97
C LEU A 231 6.78 13.24 2.05
N THR A 232 5.68 14.00 2.11
CA THR A 232 5.71 15.48 2.15
C THR A 232 5.34 16.04 3.51
N ASN A 233 4.94 15.20 4.46
CA ASN A 233 4.47 15.63 5.76
C ASN A 233 5.65 16.02 6.68
N LEU A 234 5.74 17.31 7.04
CA LEU A 234 6.81 17.84 7.88
C LEU A 234 6.78 17.30 9.31
N ASN A 235 5.59 17.08 9.88
CA ASN A 235 5.46 16.51 11.23
C ASN A 235 5.93 15.05 11.23
N TYR A 236 5.64 14.30 10.17
CA TYR A 236 6.12 12.93 10.03
C TYR A 236 7.65 12.87 9.97
N LYS A 237 8.29 13.75 9.20
CA LYS A 237 9.75 13.86 9.13
C LYS A 237 10.35 14.22 10.49
N SER A 238 9.81 15.25 11.14
CA SER A 238 10.22 15.65 12.49
C SER A 238 10.07 14.51 13.51
N ASP A 239 8.96 13.75 13.45
CA ASP A 239 8.76 12.61 14.33
C ASP A 239 9.85 11.54 14.12
N ILE A 240 10.21 11.24 12.87
CA ILE A 240 11.25 10.24 12.56
C ILE A 240 12.62 10.70 13.05
N ASP A 241 12.96 11.97 12.83
CA ASP A 241 14.27 12.55 13.17
C ASP A 241 14.55 12.54 14.67
N GLN A 242 13.50 12.60 15.49
CA GLN A 242 13.60 12.53 16.95
C GLN A 242 13.82 11.10 17.47
N LEU A 243 13.53 10.06 16.69
CA LEU A 243 13.65 8.68 17.16
C LEU A 243 15.12 8.28 17.31
N TYR A 244 15.44 7.57 18.40
CA TYR A 244 16.75 6.96 18.57
C TYR A 244 17.09 6.02 17.41
N LYS A 245 18.33 6.10 16.92
CA LYS A 245 18.86 5.19 15.90
C LYS A 245 18.96 3.77 16.44
N CYS A 246 18.77 2.78 15.56
CA CYS A 246 18.97 1.39 15.91
C CYS A 246 20.44 1.14 16.27
N PRO A 247 20.75 0.45 17.37
CA PRO A 247 22.09 -0.06 17.59
C PRO A 247 22.53 -1.00 16.46
N CYS A 248 23.80 -1.03 16.07
CA CYS A 248 24.25 -1.94 15.00
C CYS A 248 24.29 -3.41 15.40
N THR A 249 24.26 -3.72 16.69
CA THR A 249 24.34 -5.09 17.22
C THR A 249 23.48 -5.24 18.47
N VAL A 250 22.96 -6.45 18.71
CA VAL A 250 22.09 -6.73 19.87
C VAL A 250 22.74 -6.42 21.22
N HIS A 251 24.05 -6.63 21.39
CA HIS A 251 24.73 -6.31 22.67
C HIS A 251 24.70 -4.82 23.05
N LEU A 252 24.41 -3.93 22.10
CA LEU A 252 24.29 -2.49 22.32
C LEU A 252 22.84 -2.06 22.61
N LEU A 253 21.88 -2.99 22.56
CA LEU A 253 20.51 -2.72 23.00
C LEU A 253 20.50 -2.53 24.51
N ASP A 254 19.94 -1.41 24.96
CA ASP A 254 19.70 -1.12 26.37
C ASP A 254 18.20 -1.11 26.69
N ARG A 255 17.85 -0.62 27.88
CA ARG A 255 16.45 -0.56 28.39
C ARG A 255 15.51 0.30 27.54
N ARG A 256 16.00 1.00 26.51
CA ARG A 256 15.11 1.69 25.56
C ARG A 256 14.35 0.75 24.67
N TRP A 257 14.85 -0.46 24.44
CA TRP A 257 14.35 -1.37 23.42
C TRP A 257 13.67 -2.56 24.07
N LEU A 258 12.47 -2.91 23.57
CA LEU A 258 11.72 -4.09 23.99
C LEU A 258 11.49 -4.99 22.79
N LEU A 259 11.63 -6.30 23.00
CA LEU A 259 11.37 -7.31 21.97
C LEU A 259 9.92 -7.18 21.49
N TYR A 260 9.75 -6.90 20.20
CA TYR A 260 8.46 -6.79 19.54
C TYR A 260 8.03 -8.12 18.92
N GLU A 261 8.92 -8.75 18.15
CA GLU A 261 8.65 -10.06 17.55
C GLU A 261 9.94 -10.82 17.24
N SER A 262 9.82 -12.14 17.07
CA SER A 262 10.88 -13.02 16.59
C SER A 262 10.41 -13.76 15.34
N ARG A 263 11.28 -13.86 14.34
CA ARG A 263 11.02 -14.45 13.01
C ARG A 263 12.16 -15.42 12.66
N GLY A 264 12.14 -16.63 13.22
CA GLY A 264 13.23 -17.59 13.02
C GLY A 264 14.55 -17.08 13.61
N ASN A 265 15.55 -16.82 12.75
CA ASN A 265 16.86 -16.27 13.16
C ASN A 265 16.92 -14.73 13.20
N VAL A 266 15.77 -14.07 13.12
CA VAL A 266 15.64 -12.60 13.19
C VAL A 266 14.85 -12.22 14.44
N THR A 267 15.34 -11.23 15.20
CA THR A 267 14.61 -10.62 16.32
C THR A 267 14.44 -9.13 16.09
N CYS A 268 13.24 -8.61 16.33
CA CYS A 268 12.93 -7.21 16.12
C CYS A 268 12.51 -6.54 17.43
N TYR A 269 13.06 -5.35 17.66
CA TYR A 269 12.85 -4.57 18.88
C TYR A 269 12.26 -3.21 18.54
N ALA A 270 11.42 -2.68 19.43
CA ALA A 270 10.86 -1.33 19.32
C ALA A 270 11.12 -0.51 20.60
N LEU A 271 11.04 0.82 20.50
CA LEU A 271 11.22 1.68 21.66
C LEU A 271 10.12 1.43 22.68
N THR A 272 10.47 1.34 23.96
CA THR A 272 9.51 1.03 25.04
C THR A 272 8.54 2.19 25.30
N SER A 273 7.38 1.89 25.89
CA SER A 273 6.42 2.90 26.35
C SER A 273 7.03 3.91 27.33
N ILE A 274 8.06 3.52 28.09
CA ILE A 274 8.75 4.41 29.04
C ILE A 274 9.54 5.48 28.27
N VAL A 275 10.29 5.08 27.25
CA VAL A 275 11.00 6.03 26.37
C VAL A 275 9.99 6.96 25.69
N LYS A 276 8.91 6.39 25.16
CA LYS A 276 7.84 7.15 24.51
C LYS A 276 7.19 8.18 25.44
N SER A 277 6.91 7.82 26.68
CA SER A 277 6.24 8.70 27.64
C SER A 277 7.15 9.72 28.33
N ARG A 278 8.45 9.43 28.48
CA ARG A 278 9.37 10.32 29.22
C ARG A 278 10.28 11.16 28.32
N LEU A 279 10.70 10.61 27.17
CA LEU A 279 11.73 11.22 26.32
C LEU A 279 11.23 11.63 24.94
N LEU A 280 10.16 10.99 24.44
CA LEU A 280 9.59 11.24 23.11
C LEU A 280 8.10 11.60 23.21
N GLN A 281 7.75 12.48 24.15
CA GLN A 281 6.37 12.90 24.40
C GLN A 281 5.76 13.53 23.14
N GLY A 282 4.52 13.13 22.81
CA GLY A 282 3.79 13.63 21.64
C GLY A 282 4.21 13.01 20.31
N ASN A 283 5.41 12.41 20.22
CA ASN A 283 5.85 11.69 19.03
C ASN A 283 5.05 10.39 18.88
N ARG A 284 4.30 10.26 17.80
CA ARG A 284 3.42 9.11 17.59
C ARG A 284 4.12 7.91 16.97
N ARG A 285 5.28 8.11 16.35
CA ARG A 285 6.00 7.08 15.60
C ARG A 285 6.86 6.23 16.52
N ASN A 286 7.20 5.04 16.06
CA ASN A 286 8.17 4.20 16.74
C ASN A 286 9.13 3.63 15.70
N ARG A 287 10.22 3.01 16.13
CA ARG A 287 11.22 2.43 15.25
C ARG A 287 11.30 0.95 15.53
N LEU A 288 11.19 0.14 14.47
CA LEU A 288 11.45 -1.28 14.53
C LEU A 288 12.91 -1.52 14.11
N CYS A 289 13.70 -2.16 14.98
CA CYS A 289 15.09 -2.53 14.73
C CYS A 289 15.19 -4.06 14.70
N CYS A 290 15.47 -4.63 13.53
CA CYS A 290 15.57 -6.08 13.35
C CYS A 290 17.04 -6.52 13.25
N TYR A 291 17.35 -7.63 13.89
CA TYR A 291 18.70 -8.18 14.00
C TYR A 291 18.70 -9.63 13.58
N GLN A 292 19.65 -9.99 12.72
CA GLN A 292 19.83 -11.36 12.26
C GLN A 292 21.08 -11.95 12.89
N TRP A 293 20.96 -13.16 13.43
CA TRP A 293 22.13 -13.98 13.73
C TRP A 293 22.35 -15.01 12.62
N ASN A 294 23.63 -15.24 12.33
CA ASN A 294 24.03 -16.27 11.39
C ASN A 294 24.23 -17.58 12.13
N TYR A 295 23.53 -18.60 11.64
CA TYR A 295 23.57 -19.95 12.18
C TYR A 295 24.55 -20.79 11.36
N ILE A 296 25.61 -21.31 11.99
CA ILE A 296 26.52 -22.28 11.37
C ILE A 296 26.17 -23.66 11.92
N GLN A 297 25.52 -24.48 11.11
CA GLN A 297 24.99 -25.77 11.53
C GLN A 297 26.10 -26.84 11.51
N SER A 298 26.74 -27.08 12.67
CA SER A 298 27.10 -28.42 13.17
C SER A 298 27.78 -28.28 14.54
N PHE A 299 27.17 -28.85 15.58
CA PHE A 299 27.71 -28.96 16.97
C PHE A 299 27.85 -27.66 17.78
N ILE A 300 26.72 -27.07 18.17
CA ILE A 300 26.72 -25.89 19.03
C ILE A 300 25.82 -26.12 20.26
N ASN A 301 26.41 -25.97 21.44
CA ASN A 301 25.71 -25.94 22.74
C ASN A 301 25.04 -24.57 22.96
N LYS A 302 24.11 -24.49 23.92
CA LYS A 302 23.31 -23.28 24.21
C LYS A 302 24.15 -22.01 24.39
N ASP A 303 25.33 -22.10 24.99
CA ASP A 303 26.21 -20.94 25.24
C ASP A 303 26.64 -20.19 23.96
N LYS A 304 26.94 -20.96 22.92
CA LYS A 304 27.35 -20.44 21.61
C LYS A 304 26.15 -19.94 20.80
N GLU A 305 24.96 -20.50 21.02
CA GLU A 305 23.71 -19.93 20.50
C GLU A 305 23.44 -18.55 21.13
N ASP A 306 23.57 -18.45 22.45
CA ASP A 306 23.43 -17.19 23.19
C ASP A 306 24.51 -16.16 22.77
N GLU A 307 25.74 -16.62 22.47
CA GLU A 307 26.79 -15.77 21.90
C GLU A 307 26.43 -15.25 20.49
N ALA A 308 25.92 -16.12 19.61
CA ALA A 308 25.51 -15.73 18.27
C ALA A 308 24.35 -14.73 18.29
N GLN A 309 23.37 -14.92 19.17
CA GLN A 309 22.26 -13.98 19.37
C GLN A 309 22.75 -12.63 19.90
N ARG A 310 23.68 -12.60 20.86
CA ARG A 310 24.28 -11.34 21.37
C ARG A 310 25.06 -10.57 20.30
N ARG A 311 25.66 -11.28 19.35
CA ARG A 311 26.39 -10.70 18.21
C ARG A 311 25.53 -10.48 16.96
N ALA A 312 24.21 -10.70 17.03
CA ALA A 312 23.33 -10.47 15.90
C ALA A 312 23.43 -9.02 15.42
N SER A 313 23.57 -8.85 14.10
CA SER A 313 23.77 -7.56 13.45
C SER A 313 22.45 -6.99 12.97
N ASN A 314 22.33 -5.66 13.01
CA ASN A 314 21.16 -4.97 12.49
C ASN A 314 21.04 -5.23 10.97
N ILE A 315 19.83 -5.50 10.53
CA ILE A 315 19.52 -5.80 9.13
C ILE A 315 19.12 -4.51 8.44
N HIS A 316 19.73 -4.25 7.28
CA HIS A 316 19.40 -3.15 6.38
C HIS A 316 19.25 -3.66 4.95
N ASN A 317 18.52 -2.94 4.11
CA ASN A 317 18.34 -3.24 2.69
C ASN A 317 17.88 -4.70 2.44
N SER A 318 17.08 -5.25 3.35
CA SER A 318 16.54 -6.61 3.26
C SER A 318 15.05 -6.61 3.60
N PRO A 319 14.26 -7.55 3.05
CA PRO A 319 12.85 -7.71 3.40
C PRO A 319 12.58 -8.05 4.87
N GLU A 320 13.61 -8.49 5.60
CA GLU A 320 13.59 -8.79 7.02
C GLU A 320 14.04 -7.60 7.88
N ALA A 321 14.44 -6.50 7.26
CA ALA A 321 14.90 -5.30 7.95
C ALA A 321 13.80 -4.62 8.77
N GLY A 322 14.26 -3.86 9.76
CA GLY A 322 13.41 -2.95 10.52
C GLY A 322 12.97 -1.75 9.67
N HIS A 323 11.98 -0.99 10.14
CA HIS A 323 11.49 0.23 9.49
C HIS A 323 10.82 1.16 10.51
N ILE A 324 10.46 2.37 10.09
CA ILE A 324 9.64 3.28 10.91
C ILE A 324 8.22 2.71 11.05
N LEU A 325 7.77 2.56 12.29
CA LEU A 325 6.41 2.18 12.61
C LEU A 325 5.46 3.37 12.55
N ILE A 326 4.30 3.17 11.92
CA ILE A 326 3.25 4.18 11.79
C ILE A 326 2.72 4.68 13.16
N SER A 327 2.81 3.88 14.21
CA SER A 327 2.38 4.24 15.56
C SER A 327 3.24 3.51 16.61
N ASP A 328 3.06 3.85 17.88
CA ASP A 328 3.61 3.08 19.00
C ASP A 328 2.97 1.67 19.11
N PRO A 329 3.73 0.56 18.96
CA PRO A 329 3.21 -0.81 19.10
C PRO A 329 2.68 -1.12 20.49
N TRP A 330 3.13 -0.40 21.51
CA TRP A 330 2.76 -0.64 22.91
C TRP A 330 1.55 0.17 23.37
N SER A 331 0.96 0.94 22.46
CA SER A 331 -0.21 1.73 22.76
C SER A 331 -1.38 0.82 23.17
N SER A 332 -2.06 1.16 24.27
CA SER A 332 -3.26 0.45 24.72
C SER A 332 -4.46 0.64 23.77
N PHE A 333 -4.37 1.56 22.81
CA PHE A 333 -5.42 1.77 21.82
C PHE A 333 -5.37 0.68 20.73
N THR A 334 -6.43 -0.13 20.64
CA THR A 334 -6.55 -1.24 19.67
C THR A 334 -6.35 -0.82 18.22
N TYR A 335 -6.73 0.42 17.87
CA TYR A 335 -6.52 0.94 16.51
C TYR A 335 -5.02 1.11 16.19
N SER A 336 -4.23 1.61 17.14
CA SER A 336 -2.78 1.79 16.98
C SER A 336 -2.06 0.46 16.82
N SER A 337 -2.39 -0.56 17.61
CA SER A 337 -1.78 -1.89 17.47
C SER A 337 -2.10 -2.53 16.12
N LYS A 338 -3.35 -2.42 15.65
CA LYS A 338 -3.76 -2.90 14.33
C LYS A 338 -3.03 -2.16 13.19
N ALA A 339 -2.89 -0.84 13.29
CA ALA A 339 -2.14 -0.05 12.30
C ALA A 339 -0.66 -0.46 12.23
N VAL A 340 -0.02 -0.75 13.37
CA VAL A 340 1.36 -1.24 13.40
C VAL A 340 1.47 -2.64 12.78
N GLN A 341 0.57 -3.55 13.13
CA GLN A 341 0.55 -4.90 12.52
C GLN A 341 0.40 -4.82 11.00
N TYR A 342 -0.46 -3.92 10.51
CA TYR A 342 -0.63 -3.68 9.08
C TYR A 342 0.59 -3.03 8.42
N ASN A 343 1.26 -2.11 9.10
CA ASN A 343 2.51 -1.54 8.62
C ASN A 343 3.61 -2.60 8.48
N VAL A 344 3.75 -3.46 9.48
CA VAL A 344 4.70 -4.59 9.48
C VAL A 344 4.34 -5.61 8.39
N GLN A 345 3.05 -5.91 8.20
CA GLN A 345 2.63 -6.83 7.15
C GLN A 345 2.79 -6.22 5.75
N ALA A 346 2.58 -4.91 5.59
CA ALA A 346 2.81 -4.22 4.33
C ALA A 346 4.29 -4.25 3.93
N ASN A 347 5.22 -4.11 4.88
CA ASN A 347 6.64 -4.33 4.62
C ASN A 347 6.90 -5.72 4.02
N LYS A 348 6.30 -6.78 4.59
CA LYS A 348 6.41 -8.15 4.04
C LYS A 348 5.82 -8.25 2.64
N TRP A 349 4.63 -7.69 2.41
CA TRP A 349 4.02 -7.65 1.09
C TRP A 349 4.91 -6.95 0.06
N CYS A 350 5.44 -5.78 0.40
CA CYS A 350 6.24 -4.96 -0.50
C CYS A 350 7.62 -5.56 -0.77
N CYS A 351 8.36 -5.94 0.28
CA CYS A 351 9.76 -6.30 0.15
C CYS A 351 10.01 -7.79 -0.04
N LYS A 352 9.15 -8.67 0.50
CA LYS A 352 9.38 -10.12 0.49
C LYS A 352 8.49 -10.84 -0.51
N GLU A 353 7.20 -10.56 -0.47
CA GLU A 353 6.20 -11.40 -1.15
C GLU A 353 5.87 -10.91 -2.57
N SER A 354 5.91 -9.60 -2.84
CA SER A 354 5.66 -9.08 -4.20
C SER A 354 6.79 -9.40 -5.19
N LEU A 355 7.98 -9.74 -4.68
CA LEU A 355 9.24 -9.89 -5.43
C LEU A 355 9.59 -8.65 -6.28
N SER A 356 9.07 -7.48 -5.94
CA SER A 356 9.31 -6.22 -6.64
C SER A 356 10.23 -5.30 -5.85
N SER A 357 11.47 -5.14 -6.30
CA SER A 357 12.42 -4.20 -5.69
C SER A 357 11.89 -2.77 -5.69
N VAL A 358 11.22 -2.34 -6.76
CA VAL A 358 10.60 -1.01 -6.88
C VAL A 358 9.54 -0.77 -5.80
N LEU A 359 8.72 -1.77 -5.48
CA LEU A 359 7.73 -1.64 -4.41
C LEU A 359 8.38 -1.59 -3.02
N CYS A 360 9.46 -2.34 -2.81
CA CYS A 360 10.24 -2.25 -1.58
C CYS A 360 10.90 -0.87 -1.42
N GLU A 361 11.50 -0.34 -2.49
CA GLU A 361 12.08 1.01 -2.49
C GLU A 361 11.03 2.08 -2.19
N ARG A 362 9.83 1.98 -2.79
CA ARG A 362 8.71 2.89 -2.47
C ARG A 362 8.26 2.75 -1.02
N PHE A 363 8.26 1.53 -0.48
CA PHE A 363 7.97 1.33 0.95
C PHE A 363 9.01 2.01 1.83
N ASN A 364 10.30 1.78 1.58
CA ASN A 364 11.39 2.38 2.36
C ASN A 364 11.49 3.91 2.15
N ALA A 365 11.02 4.44 1.03
CA ALA A 365 10.91 5.88 0.84
C ALA A 365 9.90 6.52 1.80
N ILE A 366 8.81 5.81 2.12
CA ILE A 366 7.81 6.25 3.10
C ILE A 366 8.27 5.88 4.52
N PHE A 367 8.69 4.64 4.74
CA PHE A 367 9.04 4.06 6.05
C PHE A 367 10.51 3.59 6.04
N PRO A 368 11.48 4.51 6.15
CA PRO A 368 12.89 4.17 5.95
C PRO A 368 13.46 3.21 6.99
N ASP A 369 14.28 2.27 6.54
CA ASP A 369 15.15 1.43 7.35
C ASP A 369 16.45 2.18 7.66
N MET A 370 16.31 3.24 8.46
CA MET A 370 17.40 4.13 8.85
C MET A 370 18.66 3.38 9.32
N GLU A 371 19.85 3.86 8.91
CA GLU A 371 21.15 3.30 9.27
C GLU A 371 21.32 3.12 10.79
N CYS A 372 22.00 2.04 11.17
CA CYS A 372 22.34 1.77 12.56
C CYS A 372 23.46 2.68 13.08
N THR A 373 23.69 2.68 14.39
CA THR A 373 24.81 3.38 15.03
C THR A 373 25.45 2.54 16.13
N ASN A 374 26.76 2.72 16.32
CA ASN A 374 27.49 2.22 17.49
C ASN A 374 27.58 3.30 18.60
N ASP A 375 27.24 4.54 18.28
CA ASP A 375 27.28 5.67 19.22
C ASP A 375 25.96 5.74 19.99
N ILE A 376 25.90 4.97 21.08
CA ILE A 376 24.69 4.84 21.89
C ILE A 376 24.63 5.99 22.90
N PRO A 377 23.64 6.92 22.80
CA PRO A 377 23.54 8.02 23.74
C PRO A 377 23.33 7.48 25.16
N TYR A 378 24.09 8.01 26.12
CA TYR A 378 23.90 7.66 27.53
C TYR A 378 22.56 8.20 28.03
N ILE A 379 21.73 7.32 28.58
CA ILE A 379 20.50 7.68 29.29
C ILE A 379 20.64 7.14 30.70
N PRO A 380 20.64 8.01 31.73
CA PRO A 380 20.68 7.56 33.11
C PRO A 380 19.60 6.53 33.41
N SER A 381 19.99 5.42 34.06
CA SER A 381 19.10 4.29 34.34
C SER A 381 17.84 4.67 35.12
N HIS A 382 17.91 5.70 35.97
CA HIS A 382 16.78 6.22 36.72
C HIS A 382 15.69 6.88 35.86
N ILE A 383 16.01 7.30 34.62
CA ILE A 383 15.03 7.83 33.67
C ILE A 383 14.18 6.71 33.08
N LEU A 384 14.71 5.49 32.97
CA LEU A 384 14.06 4.36 32.30
C LEU A 384 13.50 3.30 33.26
N GLY A 385 13.56 3.52 34.58
CA GLY A 385 12.99 2.64 35.60
C GLY A 385 12.42 3.42 36.79
N ASP A 386 11.98 2.69 37.82
CA ASP A 386 11.76 3.27 39.15
C ASP A 386 13.12 3.68 39.75
N PRO A 387 13.18 4.68 40.66
CA PRO A 387 14.43 5.09 41.27
C PRO A 387 15.04 3.94 42.07
N HIS A 388 16.14 3.40 41.54
CA HIS A 388 17.02 2.48 42.22
C HIS A 388 18.36 3.20 42.43
N PHE A 389 18.93 3.12 43.63
CA PHE A 389 20.29 3.57 43.87
C PHE A 389 21.13 2.41 44.41
N ILE A 390 22.39 2.38 43.97
CA ILE A 390 23.39 1.44 44.43
C ILE A 390 24.30 2.20 45.38
N THR A 391 24.50 1.65 46.56
CA THR A 391 25.39 2.18 47.60
C THR A 391 26.86 1.91 47.25
N LEU A 392 27.82 2.54 47.94
CA LEU A 392 29.25 2.38 47.64
C LEU A 392 29.76 0.94 47.91
N ASP A 393 29.00 0.16 48.67
CA ASP A 393 29.19 -1.26 48.97
C ASP A 393 28.34 -2.18 48.06
N ASP A 394 27.92 -1.69 46.89
CA ASP A 394 27.20 -2.44 45.86
C ASP A 394 25.80 -2.98 46.26
N LEU A 395 25.22 -2.50 47.36
CA LEU A 395 23.86 -2.86 47.73
C LEU A 395 22.84 -2.02 46.96
N ASN A 396 21.91 -2.71 46.29
CA ASN A 396 20.87 -2.12 45.45
C ASN A 396 19.58 -1.92 46.25
N TYR A 397 19.07 -0.68 46.29
CA TYR A 397 17.85 -0.32 47.00
C TYR A 397 16.84 0.36 46.07
N THR A 398 15.57 0.02 46.24
CA THR A 398 14.43 0.75 45.65
C THR A 398 13.87 1.70 46.69
N MET A 399 13.79 3.00 46.38
CA MET A 399 13.20 3.98 47.30
C MET A 399 11.97 4.60 46.67
N ASN A 400 10.80 4.37 47.26
CA ASN A 400 9.50 4.84 46.76
C ASN A 400 8.95 6.09 47.48
N GLY A 401 9.68 6.62 48.47
CA GLY A 401 9.30 7.81 49.23
C GLY A 401 9.47 9.12 48.46
N TRP A 402 8.64 10.11 48.79
CA TRP A 402 8.69 11.48 48.27
C TRP A 402 9.31 12.40 49.33
N GLY A 403 10.22 13.29 48.93
CA GLY A 403 10.94 14.14 49.87
C GLY A 403 12.33 14.54 49.39
N GLU A 404 13.06 15.18 50.31
CA GLU A 404 14.48 15.50 50.18
C GLU A 404 15.30 14.48 50.97
N TYR A 405 16.32 13.92 50.34
CA TYR A 405 17.15 12.87 50.90
C TYR A 405 18.62 13.22 50.73
N THR A 406 19.41 12.95 51.76
CA THR A 406 20.86 13.01 51.69
C THR A 406 21.38 11.70 51.10
N LEU A 407 22.05 11.77 49.95
CA LEU A 407 22.68 10.60 49.33
C LEU A 407 24.09 10.36 49.87
N MET A 408 24.83 11.43 50.16
CA MET A 408 26.20 11.33 50.66
C MET A 408 26.54 12.54 51.53
N ASP A 409 27.11 12.27 52.70
CA ASP A 409 27.68 13.26 53.61
C ASP A 409 29.11 12.84 53.95
N ILE A 410 30.08 13.69 53.62
CA ILE A 410 31.48 13.51 53.99
C ILE A 410 31.89 14.72 54.82
N PRO A 411 31.66 14.69 56.16
CA PRO A 411 31.90 15.84 57.03
C PRO A 411 33.35 16.32 57.00
N SER A 412 34.30 15.40 56.88
CA SER A 412 35.74 15.69 56.81
C SER A 412 36.17 16.47 55.56
N ARG A 413 35.34 16.44 54.51
CA ARG A 413 35.57 17.15 53.24
C ARG A 413 34.57 18.28 53.03
N ARG A 414 33.71 18.58 54.02
CA ARG A 414 32.58 19.51 53.90
C ARG A 414 31.76 19.28 52.62
N PHE A 415 31.60 18.01 52.24
CA PHE A 415 30.90 17.63 51.03
C PHE A 415 29.55 17.02 51.39
N PHE A 416 28.51 17.48 50.71
CA PHE A 416 27.15 17.05 50.95
C PHE A 416 26.39 16.96 49.62
N LEU A 417 25.76 15.81 49.37
CA LEU A 417 24.99 15.52 48.17
C LEU A 417 23.54 15.20 48.56
N GLN A 418 22.62 15.99 48.02
CA GLN A 418 21.18 15.79 48.21
C GLN A 418 20.46 15.48 46.91
N VAL A 419 19.38 14.71 47.04
CA VAL A 419 18.43 14.44 45.97
C VAL A 419 17.03 14.79 46.45
N ARG A 420 16.26 15.44 45.57
CA ARG A 420 14.84 15.69 45.80
C ARG A 420 14.00 14.89 44.82
N ARG A 421 12.98 14.21 45.35
CA ARG A 421 11.98 13.51 44.54
C ARG A 421 10.62 14.16 44.70
N ASN A 422 10.07 14.61 43.57
CA ASN A 422 8.68 15.05 43.45
C ASN A 422 7.90 14.11 42.50
N THR A 423 6.60 14.35 42.37
CA THR A 423 5.65 13.55 41.56
C THR A 423 5.98 13.46 40.07
N THR A 424 6.86 14.32 39.54
CA THR A 424 7.13 14.40 38.10
C THR A 424 8.59 14.26 37.69
N ASN A 425 9.58 14.31 38.60
CA ASN A 425 11.02 14.17 38.29
C ASN A 425 11.86 13.85 39.55
N MET A 426 13.03 13.24 39.36
CA MET A 426 14.15 13.31 40.32
C MET A 426 15.10 14.42 39.88
N ASN A 427 15.35 15.38 40.77
CA ASN A 427 16.32 16.44 40.53
C ASN A 427 17.43 16.33 41.58
N ILE A 428 18.68 16.27 41.13
CA ILE A 428 19.84 16.43 42.00
C ILE A 428 20.01 17.94 42.21
N PHE A 429 19.90 18.40 43.45
CA PHE A 429 20.11 19.81 43.81
C PHE A 429 21.32 19.93 44.72
N ASN A 430 22.10 20.99 44.48
CA ASN A 430 23.33 21.41 45.17
C ASN A 430 24.59 20.57 44.94
N PHE A 431 25.50 21.13 44.13
CA PHE A 431 26.94 20.95 44.27
C PHE A 431 27.49 22.18 44.99
N GLN A 432 27.73 22.06 46.30
CA GLN A 432 28.38 23.14 47.05
C GLN A 432 29.77 22.66 47.49
N LEU A 433 30.79 23.05 46.73
CA LEU A 433 32.17 23.04 47.20
C LEU A 433 32.36 24.35 47.97
N ASN A 434 32.27 24.31 49.30
CA ASN A 434 32.75 25.42 50.09
C ASN A 434 34.29 25.33 50.11
N GLU A 435 34.94 26.06 49.22
CA GLU A 435 36.37 26.35 49.32
C GLU A 435 36.67 27.10 50.65
N PRO A 436 37.88 26.93 51.22
CA PRO A 436 38.17 27.17 52.64
C PRO A 436 37.89 28.58 53.16
#